data_AF-A0A960K7A3-F1
#
_entry.id   AF-A0A960K7A3-F1
#
_cell.length_a   1.000
_cell.length_b   1.000
_cell.length_c   1.000
_cell.angle_alpha   90.00
_cell.angle_beta   90.00
_cell.angle_gamma   90.00
#
_symmetry.space_group_name_H-M   'P 1'
#
loop_
_entity.id
_entity.type
_entity.pdbx_description
1 polymer ?
#
loop_
_entity_poly.entity_id
_entity_poly.type
_entity_poly.pdbx_seq_one_letter_code
_entity_poly.pdbx_strand_id
1 'polypeptide(L)'
;RYASPEQLRGERITTASDLYSLGILLYELVAGRPPWPSQTAPSALLELRSADLPTAPSETLAGKTADFVLEAQRIAEERGTHPKALRRRLAGDLDAIVLKALAPEPERRYGSVELLQEDLRRFLRGFPVAARPAGWSHRTRRFLGRHPRFATVTAGLAFLVLTLGGLAGYQSLRLAAERDEALAARQRSEEMVGFLQDVFRVALEGEELTVRQAVSRSAASLDSKLLDQPRVRADLLEVIGNIYRYLGVYDEAERQLAKAVTIRRELFGDEDVSLARALGALGSAQAWQNRLDEGEEQARRALAIVGRQGNADARTEAALLNELVGLLCLRGDFAGAEEPSMRAMALASKSLGDRAVEKAQALASRARVLTGTGRNREALALYREAVRLQR
;
A
#
# COMPACT_ATOMS: atom_id res chain seq x y z
N ARG A 1 -48.60 46.66 -13.25
CA ARG A 1 -47.25 46.04 -13.23
C ARG A 1 -46.76 45.74 -11.82
N TYR A 2 -46.93 46.65 -10.85
CA TYR A 2 -46.48 46.44 -9.46
C TYR A 2 -47.59 46.07 -8.47
N ALA A 3 -48.83 45.91 -8.94
CA ALA A 3 -49.97 45.56 -8.09
C ALA A 3 -49.85 44.11 -7.60
N SER A 4 -50.12 43.90 -6.33
CA SER A 4 -50.22 42.58 -5.70
C SER A 4 -51.49 41.83 -6.13
N PRO A 5 -51.52 40.48 -6.05
CA PRO A 5 -52.69 39.69 -6.44
C PRO A 5 -53.94 40.06 -5.64
N GLU A 6 -53.81 40.40 -4.36
CA GLU A 6 -54.90 40.86 -3.52
C GLU A 6 -55.42 42.26 -3.92
N GLN A 7 -54.54 43.17 -4.36
CA GLN A 7 -54.94 44.48 -4.90
C GLN A 7 -55.72 44.32 -6.21
N LEU A 8 -55.31 43.38 -7.06
CA LEU A 8 -56.02 43.08 -8.31
C LEU A 8 -57.38 42.42 -8.04
N ARG A 9 -57.52 41.63 -6.96
CA ARG A 9 -58.78 41.01 -6.51
C ARG A 9 -59.71 41.96 -5.75
N GLY A 10 -59.25 43.17 -5.42
CA GLY A 10 -60.02 44.13 -4.60
C GLY A 10 -60.12 43.72 -3.11
N GLU A 11 -59.19 42.91 -2.63
CA GLU A 11 -59.13 42.47 -1.24
C GLU A 11 -58.46 43.51 -0.33
N ARG A 12 -58.39 43.22 0.97
CA ARG A 12 -57.83 44.14 1.96
C ARG A 12 -56.33 44.36 1.71
N ILE A 13 -55.98 45.59 1.37
CA ILE A 13 -54.60 46.03 1.18
C ILE A 13 -53.92 46.15 2.55
N THR A 14 -52.72 45.57 2.68
CA THR A 14 -51.90 45.61 3.90
C THR A 14 -50.44 45.89 3.55
N THR A 15 -49.57 45.98 4.55
CA THR A 15 -48.11 46.09 4.36
C THR A 15 -47.54 44.95 3.51
N ALA A 16 -48.19 43.78 3.49
CA ALA A 16 -47.80 42.66 2.64
C ALA A 16 -47.96 42.97 1.14
N SER A 17 -48.91 43.84 0.77
CA SER A 17 -49.12 44.30 -0.60
C SER A 17 -47.98 45.21 -1.06
N ASP A 18 -47.54 46.14 -0.20
CA ASP A 18 -46.37 47.01 -0.48
C ASP A 18 -45.08 46.19 -0.58
N LEU A 19 -44.92 45.18 0.28
CA LEU A 19 -43.78 44.25 0.24
C LEU A 19 -43.72 43.43 -1.05
N TYR A 20 -44.87 43.10 -1.63
CA TYR A 20 -44.93 42.45 -2.93
C TYR A 20 -44.45 43.39 -4.04
N SER A 21 -44.90 44.65 -4.03
CA SER A 21 -44.41 45.67 -4.97
C SER A 21 -42.90 45.90 -4.83
N LEU A 22 -42.38 45.95 -3.60
CA LEU A 22 -40.94 46.00 -3.31
C LEU A 22 -40.22 44.72 -3.79
N GLY A 23 -40.85 43.56 -3.67
CA GLY A 23 -40.34 42.29 -4.20
C GLY A 23 -40.20 42.30 -5.72
N ILE A 24 -41.17 42.87 -6.44
CA ILE A 24 -41.12 43.05 -7.90
C ILE A 24 -39.98 44.01 -8.27
N LEU A 25 -39.87 45.14 -7.58
CA LEU A 25 -38.79 46.10 -7.79
C LEU A 25 -37.43 45.47 -7.52
N LEU A 26 -37.28 44.73 -6.41
CA LEU A 26 -36.05 44.03 -6.08
C LEU A 26 -35.72 42.98 -7.16
N TYR A 27 -36.71 42.23 -7.62
CA TYR A 27 -36.56 41.26 -8.72
C TYR A 27 -36.03 41.95 -9.98
N GLU A 28 -36.64 43.06 -10.41
CA GLU A 28 -36.19 43.82 -11.58
C GLU A 28 -34.78 44.37 -11.40
N LEU A 29 -34.47 44.91 -10.22
CA LEU A 29 -33.14 45.42 -9.89
C LEU A 29 -32.06 44.33 -9.94
N VAL A 30 -32.37 43.10 -9.52
CA VAL A 30 -31.36 42.02 -9.46
C VAL A 30 -31.31 41.18 -10.74
N ALA A 31 -32.43 41.01 -11.45
CA ALA A 31 -32.52 40.21 -12.66
C ALA A 31 -32.49 41.02 -13.96
N GLY A 32 -32.68 42.33 -13.91
CA GLY A 32 -32.78 43.21 -15.09
C GLY A 32 -34.11 43.10 -15.85
N ARG A 33 -35.06 42.29 -15.36
CA ARG A 33 -36.36 42.05 -16.01
C ARG A 33 -37.47 41.79 -14.99
N PRO A 34 -38.75 42.02 -15.32
CA PRO A 34 -39.86 41.72 -14.43
C PRO A 34 -39.99 40.22 -14.12
N PRO A 35 -40.60 39.85 -12.99
CA PRO A 35 -40.86 38.46 -12.62
C PRO A 35 -41.85 37.76 -13.56
N TRP A 36 -42.81 38.50 -14.12
CA TRP A 36 -43.76 37.97 -15.11
C TRP A 36 -43.53 38.61 -16.49
N PRO A 37 -43.73 37.86 -17.59
CA PRO A 37 -43.65 38.40 -18.94
C PRO A 37 -44.60 39.59 -19.16
N SER A 38 -44.20 40.55 -19.99
CA SER A 38 -44.97 41.76 -20.31
C SER A 38 -46.34 41.49 -20.94
N GLN A 39 -46.51 40.30 -21.53
CA GLN A 39 -47.74 39.83 -22.18
C GLN A 39 -48.67 39.08 -21.20
N THR A 40 -48.32 38.98 -19.92
CA THR A 40 -49.16 38.31 -18.92
C THR A 40 -50.43 39.12 -18.72
N ALA A 41 -51.58 38.56 -19.10
CA ALA A 41 -52.87 39.20 -18.90
C ALA A 41 -53.14 39.43 -17.40
N PRO A 42 -53.75 40.56 -17.01
CA PRO A 42 -54.13 40.80 -15.62
C PRO A 42 -54.99 39.67 -15.02
N SER A 43 -55.82 39.01 -15.84
CA SER A 43 -56.58 37.81 -15.45
C SER A 43 -55.71 36.63 -15.04
N ALA A 44 -54.55 36.42 -15.67
CA ALA A 44 -53.63 35.35 -15.30
C ALA A 44 -52.94 35.61 -13.95
N LEU A 45 -52.76 36.88 -13.57
CA LEU A 45 -52.25 37.25 -12.24
C LEU A 45 -53.31 37.08 -11.14
N LEU A 46 -54.60 37.12 -11.48
CA LEU A 46 -55.71 36.84 -10.56
C LEU A 46 -55.84 35.34 -10.25
N GLU A 47 -55.39 34.48 -11.16
CA GLU A 47 -55.46 33.01 -11.02
C GLU A 47 -54.25 32.40 -10.29
N LEU A 48 -53.22 33.20 -9.96
CA LEU A 48 -52.03 32.74 -9.25
C LEU A 48 -52.41 32.07 -7.92
N ARG A 49 -52.17 30.76 -7.84
CA ARG A 49 -52.35 29.97 -6.62
C ARG A 49 -51.05 29.95 -5.81
N SER A 50 -51.14 29.44 -4.60
CA SER A 50 -50.02 29.24 -3.67
C SER A 50 -48.77 28.55 -4.25
N ALA A 51 -48.93 27.79 -5.33
CA ALA A 51 -47.86 27.07 -6.03
C ALA A 51 -47.21 27.86 -7.17
N ASP A 52 -47.81 28.98 -7.60
CA ASP A 52 -47.41 29.72 -8.80
C ASP A 52 -46.42 30.83 -8.46
N LEU A 53 -45.21 30.44 -8.04
CA LEU A 53 -44.10 31.37 -7.83
C LEU A 53 -43.46 31.75 -9.18
N PRO A 54 -42.99 32.99 -9.35
CA PRO A 54 -42.20 33.35 -10.51
C PRO A 54 -40.88 32.57 -10.52
N THR A 55 -40.31 32.36 -11.72
CA THR A 55 -38.99 31.75 -11.86
C THR A 55 -37.95 32.54 -11.06
N ALA A 56 -37.07 31.85 -10.33
CA ALA A 56 -36.07 32.50 -9.50
C ALA A 56 -35.18 33.45 -10.34
N PRO A 57 -34.76 34.62 -9.80
CA PRO A 57 -33.88 35.55 -10.50
C PRO A 57 -32.63 34.90 -11.14
N SER A 58 -32.00 33.95 -10.43
CA SER A 58 -30.81 33.25 -10.93
C SER A 58 -31.09 32.27 -12.08
N GLU A 59 -32.26 31.62 -12.08
CA GLU A 59 -32.71 30.70 -13.14
C GLU A 59 -33.22 31.45 -14.36
N THR A 60 -33.81 32.60 -14.11
CA THR A 60 -34.22 33.59 -15.09
C THR A 60 -33.03 34.05 -15.96
N LEU A 61 -31.83 34.14 -15.40
CA LEU A 61 -30.60 34.41 -16.17
C LEU A 61 -29.92 33.14 -16.72
N ALA A 62 -30.53 31.96 -16.55
CA ALA A 62 -30.01 30.66 -16.97
C ALA A 62 -30.73 30.06 -18.19
N GLY A 63 -31.61 30.83 -18.85
CA GLY A 63 -32.32 30.39 -20.05
C GLY A 63 -31.38 29.89 -21.15
N LYS A 64 -31.76 28.80 -21.83
CA LYS A 64 -30.92 28.13 -22.84
C LYS A 64 -31.14 28.63 -24.27
N THR A 65 -32.15 29.45 -24.51
CA THR A 65 -32.49 30.02 -25.80
C THR A 65 -31.52 31.17 -26.15
N ALA A 66 -31.21 31.32 -27.45
CA ALA A 66 -30.22 32.30 -27.93
C ALA A 66 -30.51 33.73 -27.42
N ASP A 67 -31.78 34.14 -27.43
CA ASP A 67 -32.21 35.47 -26.97
C ASP A 67 -31.95 35.67 -25.46
N PHE A 68 -32.16 34.63 -24.63
CA PHE A 68 -31.91 34.71 -23.20
C PHE A 68 -30.42 34.76 -22.88
N VAL A 69 -29.59 34.08 -23.67
CA VAL A 69 -28.14 34.10 -23.52
C VAL A 69 -27.59 35.49 -23.83
N LEU A 70 -28.01 36.08 -24.95
CA LEU A 70 -27.61 37.44 -25.35
C LEU A 70 -28.05 38.49 -24.33
N GLU A 71 -29.28 38.38 -23.81
CA GLU A 71 -29.80 39.33 -22.82
C GLU A 71 -29.12 39.18 -21.46
N ALA A 72 -28.91 37.94 -20.98
CA ALA A 72 -28.16 37.70 -19.75
C ALA A 72 -26.71 38.20 -19.86
N GLN A 73 -26.13 38.15 -21.06
CA GLN A 73 -24.82 38.70 -21.36
C GLN A 73 -24.81 40.23 -21.29
N ARG A 74 -25.75 40.90 -21.95
CA ARG A 74 -25.92 42.36 -21.87
C ARG A 74 -26.07 42.85 -20.42
N ILE A 75 -26.95 42.21 -19.65
CA ILE A 75 -27.19 42.56 -18.23
C ILE A 75 -25.94 42.35 -17.37
N ALA A 76 -25.14 41.32 -17.66
CA ALA A 76 -23.90 41.08 -16.94
C ALA A 76 -22.82 42.13 -17.29
N GLU A 77 -22.70 42.50 -18.55
CA GLU A 77 -21.76 43.50 -19.06
C GLU A 77 -22.07 44.89 -18.48
N GLU A 78 -23.33 45.31 -18.48
CA GLU A 78 -23.79 46.56 -17.84
C GLU A 78 -23.45 46.61 -16.33
N ARG A 79 -23.25 45.46 -15.70
CA ARG A 79 -22.91 45.31 -14.28
C ARG A 79 -21.44 44.98 -14.05
N GLY A 80 -20.60 45.06 -15.09
CA GLY A 80 -19.16 44.77 -15.02
C GLY A 80 -18.85 43.34 -14.58
N THR A 81 -19.67 42.36 -14.96
CA THR A 81 -19.51 40.96 -14.56
C THR A 81 -19.79 40.00 -15.70
N HIS A 82 -19.60 38.69 -15.45
CA HIS A 82 -19.87 37.63 -16.42
C HIS A 82 -21.19 36.92 -16.08
N PRO A 83 -22.01 36.47 -17.05
CA PRO A 83 -23.31 35.84 -16.78
C PRO A 83 -23.30 34.73 -15.72
N LYS A 84 -22.31 33.83 -15.80
CA LYS A 84 -22.10 32.77 -14.79
C LYS A 84 -21.82 33.32 -13.39
N ALA A 85 -21.03 34.39 -13.27
CA ALA A 85 -20.69 35.01 -12.00
C ALA A 85 -21.89 35.77 -11.41
N LEU A 86 -22.64 36.49 -12.26
CA LEU A 86 -23.89 37.15 -11.89
C LEU A 86 -24.91 36.12 -11.35
N ARG A 87 -25.17 35.06 -12.10
CA ARG A 87 -26.05 33.96 -11.68
C ARG A 87 -25.63 33.40 -10.33
N ARG A 88 -24.34 33.15 -10.11
CA ARG A 88 -23.82 32.61 -8.85
C ARG A 88 -23.99 33.57 -7.66
N ARG A 89 -24.01 34.89 -7.91
CA ARG A 89 -24.27 35.91 -6.88
C ARG A 89 -25.75 35.97 -6.49
N LEU A 90 -26.66 35.74 -7.45
CA LEU A 90 -28.10 35.71 -7.20
C LEU A 90 -28.55 34.38 -6.57
N ALA A 91 -27.92 33.28 -7.00
CA ALA A 91 -28.30 31.92 -6.65
C ALA A 91 -28.32 31.67 -5.14
N GLY A 92 -29.46 31.16 -4.64
CA GLY A 92 -29.62 30.70 -3.27
C GLY A 92 -30.25 31.74 -2.36
N ASP A 93 -29.45 32.55 -1.67
CA ASP A 93 -29.96 33.40 -0.58
C ASP A 93 -30.75 34.60 -1.11
N LEU A 94 -30.32 35.20 -2.22
CA LEU A 94 -31.04 36.33 -2.83
C LEU A 94 -32.29 35.87 -3.59
N ASP A 95 -32.22 34.71 -4.28
CA ASP A 95 -33.43 34.06 -4.81
C ASP A 95 -34.46 33.79 -3.70
N ALA A 96 -34.03 33.25 -2.56
CA ALA A 96 -34.92 32.96 -1.43
C ALA A 96 -35.57 34.23 -0.87
N ILE A 97 -34.82 35.32 -0.72
CA ILE A 97 -35.35 36.62 -0.28
C ILE A 97 -36.41 37.13 -1.27
N VAL A 98 -36.09 37.12 -2.57
CA VAL A 98 -36.98 37.63 -3.62
C VAL A 98 -38.24 36.78 -3.75
N LEU A 99 -38.11 35.45 -3.77
CA LEU A 99 -39.26 34.54 -3.87
C LEU A 99 -40.15 34.60 -2.62
N LYS A 100 -39.56 34.80 -1.44
CA LYS A 100 -40.34 35.03 -0.22
C LYS A 100 -41.13 36.33 -0.28
N ALA A 101 -40.55 37.41 -0.81
CA ALA A 101 -41.26 38.68 -1.01
C ALA A 101 -42.39 38.59 -2.07
N LEU A 102 -42.20 37.75 -3.09
CA LEU A 102 -43.15 37.51 -4.19
C LEU A 102 -44.14 36.36 -3.95
N ALA A 103 -44.24 35.85 -2.72
CA ALA A 103 -45.17 34.76 -2.42
C ALA A 103 -46.62 35.18 -2.72
N PRO A 104 -47.45 34.36 -3.41
CA PRO A 104 -48.83 34.71 -3.72
C PRO A 104 -49.67 35.00 -2.47
N GLU A 105 -49.48 34.21 -1.40
CA GLU A 105 -50.13 34.37 -0.10
C GLU A 105 -49.45 35.47 0.74
N PRO A 106 -50.19 36.49 1.22
CA PRO A 106 -49.65 37.54 2.08
C PRO A 106 -48.94 37.02 3.34
N GLU A 107 -49.40 35.92 3.93
CA GLU A 107 -48.89 35.34 5.18
C GLU A 107 -47.51 34.69 5.02
N ARG A 108 -47.15 34.27 3.81
CA ARG A 108 -45.83 33.70 3.50
C ARG A 108 -44.78 34.75 3.18
N ARG A 109 -45.20 36.00 2.98
CA ARG A 109 -44.32 37.14 2.74
C ARG A 109 -43.64 37.56 4.05
N TYR A 110 -42.82 38.59 3.98
CA TYR A 110 -42.29 39.21 5.19
C TYR A 110 -43.43 39.88 5.98
N GLY A 111 -43.43 39.74 7.30
CA GLY A 111 -44.43 40.41 8.14
C GLY A 111 -44.25 41.92 8.23
N SER A 112 -43.06 42.44 7.85
CA SER A 112 -42.75 43.86 7.82
C SER A 112 -41.56 44.17 6.90
N VAL A 113 -41.38 45.46 6.57
CA VAL A 113 -40.26 45.95 5.75
C VAL A 113 -38.92 45.76 6.47
N GLU A 114 -38.90 45.84 7.79
CA GLU A 114 -37.71 45.63 8.63
C GLU A 114 -37.18 44.20 8.48
N LEU A 115 -38.05 43.19 8.39
CA LEU A 115 -37.63 41.80 8.21
C LEU A 115 -37.01 41.56 6.83
N LEU A 116 -37.56 42.18 5.78
CA LEU A 116 -36.97 42.16 4.44
C LEU A 116 -35.60 42.87 4.44
N GLN A 117 -35.52 44.04 5.06
CA GLN A 117 -34.29 44.82 5.18
C GLN A 117 -33.21 44.04 5.95
N GLU A 118 -33.57 43.36 7.03
CA GLU A 118 -32.65 42.56 7.84
C GLU A 118 -32.08 41.39 7.04
N ASP A 119 -32.90 40.66 6.27
CA ASP A 119 -32.42 39.60 5.41
C ASP A 119 -31.50 40.11 4.29
N LEU A 120 -31.80 41.28 3.70
CA LEU A 120 -30.91 41.93 2.73
C LEU A 120 -29.58 42.36 3.37
N ARG A 121 -29.60 42.92 4.59
CA ARG A 121 -28.37 43.26 5.34
C ARG A 121 -27.55 42.01 5.66
N ARG A 122 -28.20 40.91 6.06
CA ARG A 122 -27.54 39.62 6.29
C ARG A 122 -26.88 39.12 5.02
N PHE A 123 -27.60 39.13 3.90
CA PHE A 123 -27.06 38.74 2.59
C PHE A 123 -25.82 39.57 2.22
N LEU A 124 -25.92 40.91 2.31
CA LEU A 124 -24.83 41.83 1.98
C LEU A 124 -23.60 41.65 2.89
N ARG A 125 -23.82 41.33 4.17
CA ARG A 125 -22.75 41.08 5.14
C ARG A 125 -22.27 39.62 5.16
N GLY A 126 -22.83 38.76 4.31
CA GLY A 126 -22.44 37.35 4.20
C GLY A 126 -22.92 36.46 5.36
N PHE A 127 -23.94 36.86 6.10
CA PHE A 127 -24.60 36.03 7.11
C PHE A 127 -25.67 35.11 6.49
N PRO A 128 -26.00 33.99 7.13
CA PRO A 128 -27.16 33.18 6.76
C PRO A 128 -28.46 34.00 6.82
N VAL A 129 -29.30 33.88 5.79
CA VAL A 129 -30.59 34.59 5.68
C VAL A 129 -31.72 33.78 6.28
N ALA A 130 -32.74 34.43 6.85
CA ALA A 130 -33.92 33.77 7.42
C ALA A 130 -34.87 33.22 6.34
N ALA A 131 -34.83 33.80 5.14
CA ALA A 131 -35.59 33.32 3.98
C ALA A 131 -35.27 31.87 3.56
N ARG A 132 -34.11 31.33 3.95
CA ARG A 132 -33.65 30.01 3.53
C ARG A 132 -33.46 29.09 4.75
N PRO A 133 -34.09 27.91 4.82
CA PRO A 133 -33.80 26.94 5.87
C PRO A 133 -32.35 26.47 5.74
N ALA A 134 -31.49 26.90 6.67
CA ALA A 134 -30.06 26.64 6.62
C ALA A 134 -29.64 25.57 7.64
N GLY A 135 -29.17 24.43 7.12
CA GLY A 135 -28.47 23.40 7.90
C GLY A 135 -27.06 23.83 8.33
N TRP A 136 -26.43 23.03 9.21
CA TRP A 136 -25.12 23.34 9.81
C TRP A 136 -24.02 23.60 8.76
N SER A 137 -23.97 22.82 7.68
CA SER A 137 -22.98 22.98 6.59
C SER A 137 -23.01 24.36 5.91
N HIS A 138 -24.20 24.91 5.68
CA HIS A 138 -24.36 26.24 5.07
C HIS A 138 -23.82 27.34 5.99
N ARG A 139 -24.10 27.25 7.30
CA ARG A 139 -23.62 28.23 8.28
C ARG A 139 -22.10 28.16 8.43
N THR A 140 -21.54 26.95 8.49
CA THR A 140 -20.09 26.75 8.57
C THR A 140 -19.37 27.31 7.35
N ARG A 141 -19.91 27.10 6.13
CA ARG A 141 -19.35 27.70 4.90
C ARG A 141 -19.39 29.22 4.90
N ARG A 142 -20.50 29.85 5.34
CA ARG A 142 -20.59 31.31 5.47
C ARG A 142 -19.61 31.85 6.51
N PHE A 143 -19.47 31.18 7.65
CA PHE A 143 -18.51 31.53 8.69
C PHE A 143 -17.05 31.47 8.20
N LEU A 144 -16.67 30.36 7.55
CA LEU A 144 -15.32 30.19 6.99
C LEU A 144 -15.01 31.19 5.88
N GLY A 145 -15.99 31.51 5.02
CA GLY A 145 -15.83 32.53 3.98
C GLY A 145 -15.64 33.95 4.53
N ARG A 146 -16.15 34.24 5.72
CA ARG A 146 -15.99 35.54 6.39
C ARG A 146 -14.69 35.62 7.22
N HIS A 147 -14.17 34.48 7.65
CA HIS A 147 -13.00 34.40 8.52
C HIS A 147 -11.90 33.52 7.91
N PRO A 148 -11.12 34.04 6.94
CA PRO A 148 -10.10 33.26 6.23
C PRO A 148 -9.02 32.69 7.18
N ARG A 149 -8.73 33.38 8.30
CA ARG A 149 -7.78 32.92 9.33
C ARG A 149 -8.26 31.67 10.07
N PHE A 150 -9.56 31.48 10.26
CA PHE A 150 -10.09 30.27 10.88
C PHE A 150 -10.16 29.11 9.89
N ALA A 151 -10.36 29.40 8.59
CA ALA A 151 -10.28 28.40 7.54
C ALA A 151 -8.87 27.81 7.40
N THR A 152 -7.82 28.64 7.48
CA THR A 152 -6.44 28.14 7.45
C THR A 152 -6.09 27.29 8.67
N VAL A 153 -6.51 27.70 9.87
CA VAL A 153 -6.27 26.95 11.12
C VAL A 153 -6.99 25.59 11.09
N THR A 154 -8.26 25.56 10.68
CA THR A 154 -9.03 24.31 10.60
C THR A 154 -8.49 23.36 9.54
N ALA A 155 -8.07 23.87 8.37
CA ALA A 155 -7.41 23.07 7.34
C ALA A 155 -6.06 22.52 7.83
N GLY A 156 -5.27 23.33 8.53
CA GLY A 156 -3.99 22.89 9.11
C GLY A 156 -4.17 21.80 10.16
N LEU A 157 -5.17 21.91 11.04
CA LEU A 157 -5.48 20.89 12.04
C LEU A 157 -5.96 19.58 11.38
N ALA A 158 -6.84 19.66 10.38
CA ALA A 158 -7.29 18.48 9.64
C ALA A 158 -6.12 17.77 8.93
N PHE A 159 -5.23 18.55 8.32
CA PHE A 159 -4.02 18.01 7.70
C PHE A 159 -3.12 17.32 8.73
N LEU A 160 -2.88 17.94 9.89
CA LEU A 160 -2.09 17.36 10.97
C LEU A 160 -2.67 16.03 11.49
N VAL A 161 -4.00 15.96 11.65
CA VAL A 161 -4.67 14.72 12.08
C VAL A 161 -4.53 13.61 11.03
N LEU A 162 -4.68 13.95 9.75
CA LEU A 162 -4.51 12.99 8.66
C LEU A 162 -3.06 12.50 8.55
N THR A 163 -2.07 13.38 8.72
CA THR A 163 -0.65 12.98 8.66
C THR A 163 -0.25 12.13 9.87
N LEU A 164 -0.65 12.51 11.08
CA LEU A 164 -0.39 11.72 12.29
C LEU A 164 -1.09 10.36 12.23
N GLY A 165 -2.37 10.33 11.82
CA GLY A 165 -3.12 9.09 11.65
C GLY A 165 -2.52 8.18 10.57
N GLY A 166 -2.12 8.76 9.43
CA GLY A 166 -1.43 8.03 8.37
C GLY A 166 -0.08 7.47 8.81
N LEU A 167 0.71 8.25 9.56
CA LEU A 167 1.99 7.82 10.09
C LEU A 167 1.83 6.70 11.15
N ALA A 168 0.88 6.85 12.08
CA ALA A 168 0.56 5.83 13.06
C ALA A 168 0.04 4.54 12.41
N GLY A 169 -0.83 4.67 11.41
CA GLY A 169 -1.31 3.54 10.60
C GLY A 169 -0.17 2.82 9.89
N TYR A 170 0.70 3.57 9.21
CA TYR A 170 1.89 3.02 8.54
C TYR A 170 2.82 2.29 9.52
N GLN A 171 3.11 2.90 10.68
CA GLN A 171 3.93 2.27 11.72
C GLN A 171 3.27 0.99 12.27
N SER A 172 1.96 0.99 12.49
CA SER A 172 1.23 -0.18 13.00
C SER A 172 1.28 -1.37 12.04
N LEU A 173 1.13 -1.10 10.73
CA LEU A 173 1.22 -2.13 9.70
C LEU A 173 2.63 -2.70 9.58
N ARG A 174 3.65 -1.83 9.66
CA ARG A 174 5.04 -2.25 9.64
C ARG A 174 5.42 -3.12 10.84
N LEU A 175 5.02 -2.70 12.05
CA LEU A 175 5.27 -3.45 13.29
C LEU A 175 4.55 -4.81 13.28
N ALA A 176 3.33 -4.87 12.74
CA ALA A 176 2.61 -6.13 12.60
C ALA A 176 3.35 -7.11 11.68
N ALA A 177 3.82 -6.64 10.52
CA ALA A 177 4.60 -7.45 9.59
C ALA A 177 5.91 -7.96 10.22
N GLU A 178 6.67 -7.09 10.89
CA GLU A 178 7.91 -7.47 11.57
C GLU A 178 7.64 -8.50 12.70
N ARG A 179 6.55 -8.35 13.46
CA ARG A 179 6.15 -9.29 14.51
C ARG A 179 5.76 -10.65 13.94
N ASP A 180 4.98 -10.68 12.87
CA ASP A 180 4.50 -11.92 12.28
C ASP A 180 5.66 -12.72 11.65
N GLU A 181 6.63 -12.04 11.02
CA GLU A 181 7.89 -12.66 10.59
C GLU A 181 8.71 -13.19 11.76
N ALA A 182 8.80 -12.43 12.87
CA ALA A 182 9.52 -12.85 14.06
C ALA A 182 8.87 -14.07 14.75
N LEU A 183 7.54 -14.11 14.83
CA LEU A 183 6.79 -15.25 15.37
C LEU A 183 6.98 -16.48 14.50
N ALA A 184 6.88 -16.33 13.17
CA ALA A 184 7.14 -17.43 12.24
C ALA A 184 8.59 -17.92 12.36
N ALA A 185 9.57 -17.02 12.45
CA ALA A 185 10.98 -17.40 12.66
C ALA A 185 11.19 -18.13 13.99
N ARG A 186 10.56 -17.66 15.08
CA ARG A 186 10.62 -18.29 16.39
C ARG A 186 10.01 -19.68 16.38
N GLN A 187 8.80 -19.84 15.85
CA GLN A 187 8.12 -21.13 15.77
C GLN A 187 8.95 -22.14 14.95
N ARG A 188 9.49 -21.72 13.81
CA ARG A 188 10.43 -22.56 13.02
C ARG A 188 11.63 -23.00 13.85
N SER A 189 12.22 -22.09 14.63
CA SER A 189 13.38 -22.41 15.46
C SER A 189 13.01 -23.34 16.62
N GLU A 190 11.85 -23.15 17.25
CA GLU A 190 11.36 -24.02 18.33
C GLU A 190 11.09 -25.44 17.82
N GLU A 191 10.46 -25.59 16.65
CA GLU A 191 10.25 -26.88 15.98
C GLU A 191 11.59 -27.56 15.65
N MET A 192 12.57 -26.79 15.14
CA MET A 192 13.90 -27.32 14.80
C MET A 192 14.66 -27.78 16.05
N VAL A 193 14.63 -27.00 17.11
CA VAL A 193 15.26 -27.34 18.41
C VAL A 193 14.58 -28.56 19.02
N GLY A 194 13.24 -28.60 19.03
CA GLY A 194 12.47 -29.74 19.51
C GLY A 194 12.80 -31.02 18.73
N PHE A 195 12.90 -30.93 17.40
CA PHE A 195 13.34 -32.05 16.58
C PHE A 195 14.76 -32.53 16.93
N LEU A 196 15.72 -31.61 17.05
CA LEU A 196 17.10 -31.99 17.41
C LEU A 196 17.15 -32.63 18.80
N GLN A 197 16.42 -32.09 19.77
CA GLN A 197 16.27 -32.67 21.10
C GLN A 197 15.67 -34.07 21.04
N ASP A 198 14.65 -34.30 20.21
CA ASP A 198 14.06 -35.62 19.99
C ASP A 198 15.08 -36.61 19.42
N VAL A 199 15.86 -36.21 18.41
CA VAL A 199 16.94 -37.03 17.84
C VAL A 199 17.99 -37.37 18.90
N PHE A 200 18.48 -36.38 19.65
CA PHE A 200 19.51 -36.58 20.67
C PHE A 200 18.99 -37.44 21.83
N ARG A 201 17.76 -37.23 22.27
CA ARG A 201 17.13 -38.03 23.32
C ARG A 201 17.06 -39.50 22.90
N VAL A 202 16.56 -39.79 21.70
CA VAL A 202 16.53 -41.17 21.17
C VAL A 202 17.93 -41.77 21.06
N ALA A 203 18.95 -40.97 20.73
CA ALA A 203 20.34 -41.43 20.66
C ALA A 203 20.98 -41.66 22.04
N LEU A 204 20.53 -40.96 23.09
CA LEU A 204 21.09 -41.05 24.45
C LEU A 204 20.35 -42.04 25.35
N GLU A 205 19.06 -42.26 25.15
CA GLU A 205 18.22 -43.21 25.94
C GLU A 205 18.35 -44.66 25.44
N GLY A 206 18.82 -44.86 24.20
CA GLY A 206 19.07 -46.19 23.67
C GLY A 206 20.46 -46.69 24.02
N GLU A 207 20.59 -47.60 24.99
CA GLU A 207 21.87 -48.23 25.35
C GLU A 207 22.59 -48.90 24.16
N GLU A 208 21.88 -49.20 23.06
CA GLU A 208 22.43 -49.80 21.82
C GLU A 208 22.15 -49.01 20.52
N LEU A 209 21.49 -47.84 20.57
CA LEU A 209 21.10 -47.12 19.34
C LEU A 209 22.24 -46.24 18.81
N THR A 210 22.72 -46.56 17.61
CA THR A 210 23.67 -45.70 16.90
C THR A 210 23.02 -44.37 16.48
N VAL A 211 23.80 -43.29 16.41
CA VAL A 211 23.35 -41.97 15.91
C VAL A 211 22.59 -42.08 14.58
N ARG A 212 23.01 -43.01 13.71
CA ARG A 212 22.33 -43.32 12.44
C ARG A 212 20.88 -43.81 12.63
N GLN A 213 20.65 -44.71 13.57
CA GLN A 213 19.32 -45.26 13.83
C GLN A 213 18.40 -44.21 14.48
N ALA A 214 18.93 -43.37 15.37
CA ALA A 214 18.19 -42.26 15.95
C ALA A 214 17.71 -41.26 14.87
N VAL A 215 18.60 -40.85 13.97
CA VAL A 215 18.27 -39.96 12.85
C VAL A 215 17.27 -40.63 11.88
N SER A 216 17.41 -41.93 11.61
CA SER A 216 16.49 -42.70 10.74
C SER A 216 15.06 -42.74 11.29
N ARG A 217 14.92 -42.99 12.58
CA ARG A 217 13.62 -43.00 13.25
C ARG A 217 12.96 -41.63 13.21
N SER A 218 13.72 -40.57 13.49
CA SER A 218 13.22 -39.20 13.45
C SER A 218 12.83 -38.78 12.03
N ALA A 219 13.63 -39.11 11.03
CA ALA A 219 13.34 -38.84 9.62
C ALA A 219 12.04 -39.51 9.13
N ALA A 220 11.78 -40.75 9.55
CA ALA A 220 10.55 -41.46 9.20
C ALA A 220 9.28 -40.79 9.77
N SER A 221 9.37 -40.16 10.93
CA SER A 221 8.24 -39.48 11.57
C SER A 221 7.93 -38.10 10.96
N LEU A 222 8.91 -37.49 10.28
CA LEU A 222 8.85 -36.10 9.81
C LEU A 222 7.74 -35.88 8.78
N ASP A 223 7.55 -36.84 7.87
CA ASP A 223 6.53 -36.77 6.82
C ASP A 223 5.10 -36.79 7.38
N SER A 224 4.89 -37.34 8.58
CA SER A 224 3.57 -37.38 9.24
C SER A 224 3.31 -36.20 10.18
N LYS A 225 4.35 -35.69 10.86
CA LYS A 225 4.22 -34.62 11.87
C LYS A 225 4.13 -33.21 11.28
N LEU A 226 4.72 -32.98 10.11
CA LEU A 226 4.89 -31.64 9.53
C LEU A 226 4.23 -31.50 8.15
N LEU A 227 3.12 -32.21 7.91
CA LEU A 227 2.34 -32.08 6.67
C LEU A 227 1.86 -30.63 6.46
N ASP A 228 1.37 -29.99 7.52
CA ASP A 228 0.84 -28.63 7.48
C ASP A 228 1.93 -27.54 7.54
N GLN A 229 3.20 -27.93 7.69
CA GLN A 229 4.34 -27.02 7.83
C GLN A 229 5.44 -27.33 6.79
N PRO A 230 5.15 -27.22 5.48
CA PRO A 230 6.06 -27.68 4.42
C PRO A 230 7.42 -26.94 4.43
N ARG A 231 7.43 -25.66 4.84
CA ARG A 231 8.68 -24.89 4.97
C ARG A 231 9.61 -25.44 6.05
N VAL A 232 9.07 -25.70 7.25
CA VAL A 232 9.83 -26.30 8.37
C VAL A 232 10.32 -27.69 7.99
N ARG A 233 9.44 -28.48 7.35
CA ARG A 233 9.77 -29.82 6.86
C ARG A 233 10.94 -29.80 5.88
N ALA A 234 10.97 -28.88 4.93
CA ALA A 234 12.09 -28.76 3.99
C ALA A 234 13.41 -28.39 4.67
N ASP A 235 13.38 -27.47 5.65
CA ASP A 235 14.57 -27.09 6.42
C ASP A 235 15.10 -28.28 7.24
N LEU A 236 14.22 -29.05 7.89
CA LEU A 236 14.61 -30.23 8.66
C LEU A 236 15.13 -31.37 7.79
N LEU A 237 14.52 -31.62 6.63
CA LEU A 237 15.00 -32.61 5.66
C LEU A 237 16.43 -32.30 5.20
N GLU A 238 16.77 -31.03 5.02
CA GLU A 238 18.12 -30.59 4.67
C GLU A 238 19.11 -30.84 5.83
N VAL A 239 18.73 -30.52 7.07
CA VAL A 239 19.57 -30.80 8.26
C VAL A 239 19.83 -32.31 8.39
N ILE A 240 18.79 -33.14 8.28
CA ILE A 240 18.89 -34.59 8.34
C ILE A 240 19.77 -35.12 7.21
N GLY A 241 19.58 -34.62 5.98
CA GLY A 241 20.40 -35.00 4.83
C GLY A 241 21.88 -34.69 5.03
N ASN A 242 22.20 -33.54 5.63
CA ASN A 242 23.58 -33.20 5.99
C ASN A 242 24.15 -34.08 7.10
N ILE A 243 23.36 -34.45 8.12
CA ILE A 243 23.79 -35.40 9.15
C ILE A 243 24.13 -36.76 8.51
N TYR A 244 23.29 -37.26 7.60
CA TYR A 244 23.59 -38.50 6.87
C TYR A 244 24.87 -38.41 6.05
N ARG A 245 25.13 -37.27 5.40
CA ARG A 245 26.43 -37.03 4.72
C ARG A 245 27.61 -37.16 5.68
N TYR A 246 27.55 -36.57 6.87
CA TYR A 246 28.62 -36.67 7.86
C TYR A 246 28.80 -38.08 8.41
N LEU A 247 27.73 -38.87 8.46
CA LEU A 247 27.78 -40.29 8.85
C LEU A 247 28.23 -41.22 7.72
N GLY A 248 28.50 -40.70 6.51
CA GLY A 248 28.89 -41.50 5.34
C GLY A 248 27.73 -42.26 4.69
N VAL A 249 26.50 -41.87 4.99
CA VAL A 249 25.26 -42.55 4.58
C VAL A 249 24.62 -41.80 3.42
N TYR A 250 25.23 -41.91 2.25
CA TYR A 250 24.92 -41.00 1.14
C TYR A 250 23.58 -41.27 0.45
N ASP A 251 23.08 -42.52 0.45
CA ASP A 251 21.77 -42.87 -0.14
C ASP A 251 20.62 -42.23 0.65
N GLU A 252 20.62 -42.35 1.98
CA GLU A 252 19.66 -41.68 2.85
C GLU A 252 19.80 -40.16 2.75
N ALA A 253 21.03 -39.62 2.65
CA ALA A 253 21.25 -38.19 2.48
C ALA A 253 20.56 -37.67 1.21
N GLU A 254 20.81 -38.31 0.07
CA GLU A 254 20.19 -37.95 -1.21
C GLU A 254 18.67 -38.02 -1.13
N ARG A 255 18.11 -39.09 -0.55
CA ARG A 255 16.64 -39.23 -0.39
C ARG A 255 16.03 -38.05 0.37
N GLN A 256 16.62 -37.63 1.48
CA GLN A 256 16.07 -36.51 2.26
C GLN A 256 16.28 -35.17 1.55
N LEU A 257 17.46 -34.96 0.94
CA LEU A 257 17.78 -33.73 0.21
C LEU A 257 16.92 -33.56 -1.04
N ALA A 258 16.62 -34.64 -1.77
CA ALA A 258 15.71 -34.63 -2.92
C ALA A 258 14.28 -34.24 -2.53
N LYS A 259 13.79 -34.71 -1.37
CA LYS A 259 12.51 -34.26 -0.81
C LYS A 259 12.55 -32.77 -0.47
N ALA A 260 13.63 -32.29 0.17
CA ALA A 260 13.80 -30.87 0.49
C ALA A 260 13.79 -30.00 -0.78
N VAL A 261 14.52 -30.41 -1.83
CA VAL A 261 14.53 -29.75 -3.15
C VAL A 261 13.13 -29.69 -3.75
N THR A 262 12.38 -30.79 -3.69
CA THR A 262 11.01 -30.86 -4.22
C THR A 262 10.09 -29.87 -3.51
N ILE A 263 10.06 -29.89 -2.18
CA ILE A 263 9.22 -28.99 -1.38
C ILE A 263 9.61 -27.54 -1.59
N ARG A 264 10.92 -27.21 -1.62
CA ARG A 264 11.38 -25.83 -1.84
C ARG A 264 11.01 -25.33 -3.24
N ARG A 265 11.10 -26.18 -4.25
CA ARG A 265 10.66 -25.85 -5.63
C ARG A 265 9.16 -25.56 -5.67
N GLU A 266 8.33 -26.38 -5.03
CA GLU A 266 6.88 -26.17 -4.99
C GLU A 266 6.47 -24.91 -4.23
N LEU A 267 7.15 -24.59 -3.13
CA LEU A 267 6.82 -23.42 -2.30
C LEU A 267 7.31 -22.09 -2.87
N PHE A 268 8.50 -22.07 -3.46
CA PHE A 268 9.22 -20.83 -3.77
C PHE A 268 9.59 -20.68 -5.25
N GLY A 269 9.36 -21.71 -6.08
CA GLY A 269 9.74 -21.75 -7.49
C GLY A 269 11.21 -22.09 -7.73
N ASP A 270 11.62 -22.10 -9.00
CA ASP A 270 12.95 -22.58 -9.43
C ASP A 270 14.10 -21.59 -9.20
N GLU A 271 13.81 -20.35 -8.83
CA GLU A 271 14.81 -19.29 -8.68
C GLU A 271 15.13 -18.96 -7.21
N ASP A 272 14.55 -19.66 -6.22
CA ASP A 272 14.75 -19.33 -4.80
C ASP A 272 16.14 -19.73 -4.26
N VAL A 273 16.76 -18.85 -3.44
CA VAL A 273 18.11 -19.09 -2.87
C VAL A 273 18.12 -20.30 -1.94
N SER A 274 17.02 -20.59 -1.25
CA SER A 274 16.95 -21.75 -0.37
C SER A 274 16.92 -23.05 -1.16
N LEU A 275 16.34 -23.06 -2.36
CA LEU A 275 16.43 -24.16 -3.31
C LEU A 275 17.89 -24.38 -3.75
N ALA A 276 18.63 -23.32 -4.07
CA ALA A 276 20.03 -23.41 -4.47
C ALA A 276 20.90 -24.12 -3.41
N ARG A 277 20.72 -23.79 -2.13
CA ARG A 277 21.45 -24.45 -1.03
C ARG A 277 21.13 -25.94 -0.92
N ALA A 278 19.86 -26.32 -1.03
CA ALA A 278 19.45 -27.73 -1.02
C ALA A 278 20.01 -28.50 -2.23
N LEU A 279 20.05 -27.88 -3.41
CA LEU A 279 20.66 -28.45 -4.62
C LEU A 279 22.18 -28.66 -4.45
N GLY A 280 22.90 -27.72 -3.86
CA GLY A 280 24.34 -27.89 -3.58
C GLY A 280 24.62 -29.05 -2.63
N ALA A 281 23.83 -29.18 -1.55
CA ALA A 281 23.95 -30.30 -0.62
C ALA A 281 23.60 -31.65 -1.30
N LEU A 282 22.56 -31.67 -2.15
CA LEU A 282 22.17 -32.84 -2.94
C LEU A 282 23.30 -33.27 -3.87
N GLY A 283 23.86 -32.33 -4.63
CA GLY A 283 24.95 -32.61 -5.56
C GLY A 283 26.19 -33.15 -4.86
N SER A 284 26.49 -32.61 -3.67
CA SER A 284 27.58 -33.11 -2.84
C SER A 284 27.29 -34.53 -2.30
N ALA A 285 26.05 -34.87 -1.95
CA ALA A 285 25.68 -36.25 -1.58
C ALA A 285 25.83 -37.23 -2.75
N GLN A 286 25.46 -36.84 -3.96
CA GLN A 286 25.63 -37.63 -5.19
C GLN A 286 27.11 -37.83 -5.54
N ALA A 287 27.95 -36.81 -5.32
CA ALA A 287 29.39 -36.87 -5.50
C ALA A 287 30.05 -38.02 -4.73
N TRP A 288 29.70 -38.15 -3.45
CA TRP A 288 30.25 -39.18 -2.57
C TRP A 288 29.75 -40.59 -2.90
N GLN A 289 28.73 -40.71 -3.74
CA GLN A 289 28.29 -41.96 -4.36
C GLN A 289 28.97 -42.20 -5.72
N ASN A 290 30.05 -41.48 -6.02
CA ASN A 290 30.79 -41.53 -7.28
C ASN A 290 29.97 -41.07 -8.52
N ARG A 291 28.85 -40.38 -8.31
CA ARG A 291 28.04 -39.74 -9.36
C ARG A 291 28.43 -38.28 -9.51
N LEU A 292 29.68 -38.06 -9.93
CA LEU A 292 30.30 -36.73 -10.01
C LEU A 292 29.61 -35.81 -11.03
N ASP A 293 29.11 -36.36 -12.13
CA ASP A 293 28.45 -35.58 -13.19
C ASP A 293 27.11 -34.98 -12.71
N GLU A 294 26.27 -35.80 -12.08
CA GLU A 294 25.03 -35.35 -11.43
C GLU A 294 25.33 -34.31 -10.35
N GLY A 295 26.35 -34.56 -9.53
CA GLY A 295 26.76 -33.65 -8.45
C GLY A 295 27.19 -32.27 -8.95
N GLU A 296 28.00 -32.23 -10.01
CA GLU A 296 28.40 -30.98 -10.64
C GLU A 296 27.22 -30.25 -11.29
N GLU A 297 26.32 -30.97 -11.95
CA GLU A 297 25.11 -30.38 -12.53
C GLU A 297 24.28 -29.65 -11.47
N GLN A 298 24.05 -30.27 -10.31
CA GLN A 298 23.32 -29.61 -9.23
C GLN A 298 24.06 -28.41 -8.66
N ALA A 299 25.39 -28.51 -8.47
CA ALA A 299 26.21 -27.41 -7.96
C ALA A 299 26.20 -26.20 -8.93
N ARG A 300 26.30 -26.44 -10.24
CA ARG A 300 26.23 -25.38 -11.26
C ARG A 300 24.83 -24.76 -11.34
N ARG A 301 23.77 -25.56 -11.22
CA ARG A 301 22.38 -25.04 -11.14
C ARG A 301 22.19 -24.14 -9.93
N ALA A 302 22.68 -24.57 -8.75
CA ALA A 302 22.62 -23.78 -7.53
C ALA A 302 23.35 -22.42 -7.70
N LEU A 303 24.52 -22.41 -8.33
CA LEU A 303 25.26 -21.18 -8.62
C LEU A 303 24.57 -20.27 -9.64
N ALA A 304 23.89 -20.85 -10.65
CA ALA A 304 23.13 -20.08 -11.62
C ALA A 304 21.97 -19.33 -10.96
N ILE A 305 21.25 -19.97 -10.03
CA ILE A 305 20.16 -19.36 -9.25
C ILE A 305 20.69 -18.15 -8.45
N VAL A 306 21.76 -18.37 -7.69
CA VAL A 306 22.39 -17.33 -6.86
C VAL A 306 22.95 -16.18 -7.70
N GLY A 307 23.53 -16.48 -8.87
CA GLY A 307 24.11 -15.48 -9.77
C GLY A 307 23.08 -14.58 -10.48
N ARG A 308 21.85 -15.05 -10.70
CA ARG A 308 20.77 -14.27 -11.33
C ARG A 308 20.10 -13.29 -10.37
N GLN A 309 20.05 -13.61 -9.08
CA GLN A 309 19.27 -12.83 -8.13
C GLN A 309 19.91 -11.50 -7.71
N GLY A 310 21.19 -11.22 -8.02
CA GLY A 310 21.88 -9.95 -7.71
C GLY A 310 21.99 -9.56 -6.21
N ASN A 311 21.23 -10.24 -5.35
CA ASN A 311 21.03 -10.03 -3.92
C ASN A 311 21.30 -11.31 -3.10
N ALA A 312 21.73 -12.41 -3.73
CA ALA A 312 22.06 -13.60 -2.97
C ALA A 312 23.25 -13.30 -2.04
N ASP A 313 23.10 -13.65 -0.76
CA ASP A 313 24.12 -13.41 0.26
C ASP A 313 25.45 -14.02 -0.22
N ALA A 314 26.50 -13.20 -0.26
CA ALA A 314 27.86 -13.59 -0.67
C ALA A 314 28.35 -14.84 0.06
N ARG A 315 27.81 -15.10 1.26
CA ARG A 315 28.03 -16.34 2.02
C ARG A 315 27.50 -17.58 1.31
N THR A 316 26.26 -17.53 0.80
CA THR A 316 25.63 -18.68 0.13
C THR A 316 26.36 -19.00 -1.17
N GLU A 317 26.74 -17.97 -1.92
CA GLU A 317 27.54 -18.13 -3.13
C GLU A 317 28.91 -18.77 -2.82
N ALA A 318 29.62 -18.28 -1.80
CA ALA A 318 30.91 -18.85 -1.40
C ALA A 318 30.80 -20.32 -0.97
N ALA A 319 29.74 -20.69 -0.26
CA ALA A 319 29.50 -22.07 0.16
C ALA A 319 29.26 -22.99 -1.05
N LEU A 320 28.42 -22.57 -2.02
CA LEU A 320 28.15 -23.33 -3.23
C LEU A 320 29.39 -23.46 -4.13
N LEU A 321 30.19 -22.40 -4.24
CA LEU A 321 31.47 -22.45 -4.94
C LEU A 321 32.43 -23.44 -4.27
N ASN A 322 32.48 -23.48 -2.94
CA ASN A 322 33.29 -24.46 -2.21
C ASN A 322 32.84 -25.91 -2.47
N GLU A 323 31.54 -26.17 -2.57
CA GLU A 323 31.01 -27.48 -2.95
C GLU A 323 31.44 -27.85 -4.38
N LEU A 324 31.32 -26.93 -5.34
CA LEU A 324 31.79 -27.12 -6.71
C LEU A 324 33.32 -27.38 -6.76
N VAL A 325 34.12 -26.63 -6.01
CA VAL A 325 35.58 -26.85 -5.92
C VAL A 325 35.89 -28.23 -5.37
N GLY A 326 35.18 -28.67 -4.34
CA GLY A 326 35.32 -30.01 -3.77
C GLY A 326 35.07 -31.11 -4.82
N LEU A 327 33.97 -30.98 -5.56
CA LEU A 327 33.60 -31.86 -6.68
C LEU A 327 34.69 -31.93 -7.77
N LEU A 328 35.15 -30.77 -8.24
CA LEU A 328 36.17 -30.69 -9.29
C LEU A 328 37.51 -31.29 -8.84
N CYS A 329 37.91 -31.03 -7.59
CA CYS A 329 39.09 -31.67 -6.99
C CYS A 329 38.95 -33.19 -6.88
N LEU A 330 37.76 -33.71 -6.52
CA LEU A 330 37.52 -35.17 -6.46
C LEU A 330 37.64 -35.82 -7.84
N ARG A 331 37.23 -35.12 -8.91
CA ARG A 331 37.44 -35.58 -10.30
C ARG A 331 38.89 -35.45 -10.76
N GLY A 332 39.73 -34.71 -10.04
CA GLY A 332 41.10 -34.37 -10.46
C GLY A 332 41.17 -33.18 -11.41
N ASP A 333 40.07 -32.47 -11.66
CA ASP A 333 40.04 -31.25 -12.47
C ASP A 333 40.44 -30.03 -11.62
N PHE A 334 41.72 -29.96 -11.26
CA PHE A 334 42.26 -28.84 -10.49
C PHE A 334 42.30 -27.54 -11.32
N ALA A 335 42.39 -27.63 -12.65
CA ALA A 335 42.39 -26.47 -13.53
C ALA A 335 41.02 -25.80 -13.56
N GLY A 336 39.94 -26.57 -13.73
CA GLY A 336 38.57 -26.08 -13.67
C GLY A 336 38.19 -25.53 -12.30
N ALA A 337 38.85 -25.99 -11.22
CA ALA A 337 38.63 -25.51 -9.85
C ALA A 337 39.32 -24.17 -9.53
N GLU A 338 40.21 -23.65 -10.40
CA GLU A 338 40.95 -22.41 -10.12
C GLU A 338 40.06 -21.18 -9.96
N GLU A 339 39.20 -20.88 -10.94
CA GLU A 339 38.33 -19.70 -10.89
C GLU A 339 37.32 -19.79 -9.74
N PRO A 340 36.59 -20.92 -9.55
CA PRO A 340 35.64 -21.04 -8.44
C PRO A 340 36.30 -20.91 -7.07
N SER A 341 37.51 -21.47 -6.88
CA SER A 341 38.24 -21.37 -5.61
C SER A 341 38.75 -19.97 -5.32
N MET A 342 39.16 -19.20 -6.33
CA MET A 342 39.51 -17.79 -6.16
C MET A 342 38.29 -16.94 -5.80
N ARG A 343 37.17 -17.15 -6.49
CA ARG A 343 35.92 -16.42 -6.25
C ARG A 343 35.35 -16.71 -4.86
N ALA A 344 35.32 -17.96 -4.44
CA ALA A 344 34.92 -18.36 -3.08
C ALA A 344 35.75 -17.66 -2.00
N MET A 345 37.08 -17.62 -2.17
CA MET A 345 38.00 -16.97 -1.23
C MET A 345 37.81 -15.45 -1.20
N ALA A 346 37.58 -14.81 -2.35
CA ALA A 346 37.32 -13.37 -2.44
C ALA A 346 36.01 -12.99 -1.75
N LEU A 347 34.93 -13.75 -1.99
CA LEU A 347 33.63 -13.56 -1.34
C LEU A 347 33.73 -13.76 0.17
N ALA A 348 34.44 -14.81 0.59
CA ALA A 348 34.69 -15.08 2.01
C ALA A 348 35.50 -13.97 2.68
N SER A 349 36.46 -13.36 1.98
CA SER A 349 37.29 -12.28 2.52
C SER A 349 36.55 -10.94 2.61
N LYS A 350 35.60 -10.68 1.70
CA LYS A 350 34.88 -9.39 1.61
C LYS A 350 33.63 -9.33 2.50
N SER A 351 32.95 -10.46 2.73
CA SER A 351 31.61 -10.49 3.35
C SER A 351 31.54 -11.05 4.77
N LEU A 352 32.57 -11.76 5.25
CA LEU A 352 32.43 -12.62 6.44
C LEU A 352 32.97 -12.06 7.78
N GLY A 353 33.53 -10.85 7.84
CA GLY A 353 33.97 -10.22 9.11
C GLY A 353 34.84 -11.15 9.99
N ASP A 354 34.56 -11.21 11.30
CA ASP A 354 35.23 -12.07 12.31
C ASP A 354 34.91 -13.58 12.22
N ARG A 355 34.24 -14.04 11.16
CA ARG A 355 33.88 -15.46 11.00
C ARG A 355 35.03 -16.27 10.45
N ALA A 356 35.88 -16.70 11.38
CA ALA A 356 37.14 -17.36 11.10
C ALA A 356 36.99 -18.74 10.44
N VAL A 357 35.87 -19.45 10.68
CA VAL A 357 35.64 -20.83 10.19
C VAL A 357 35.38 -20.87 8.69
N GLU A 358 34.43 -20.09 8.17
CA GLU A 358 34.12 -20.08 6.73
C GLU A 358 35.28 -19.52 5.89
N LYS A 359 36.00 -18.53 6.43
CA LYS A 359 37.24 -18.02 5.81
C LYS A 359 38.32 -19.09 5.76
N ALA A 360 38.51 -19.85 6.84
CA ALA A 360 39.45 -20.98 6.86
C ALA A 360 39.08 -22.07 5.85
N GLN A 361 37.79 -22.37 5.69
CA GLN A 361 37.32 -23.37 4.71
C GLN A 361 37.60 -22.94 3.26
N ALA A 362 37.33 -21.68 2.91
CA ALA A 362 37.64 -21.18 1.56
C ALA A 362 39.15 -21.18 1.27
N LEU A 363 39.98 -20.80 2.25
CA LEU A 363 41.44 -20.87 2.15
C LEU A 363 41.93 -22.31 1.97
N ALA A 364 41.39 -23.26 2.75
CA ALA A 364 41.74 -24.68 2.64
C ALA A 364 41.32 -25.28 1.27
N SER A 365 40.15 -24.90 0.76
CA SER A 365 39.71 -25.32 -0.59
C SER A 365 40.63 -24.78 -1.68
N ARG A 366 41.03 -23.50 -1.63
CA ARG A 366 42.02 -22.97 -2.60
C ARG A 366 43.39 -23.63 -2.45
N ALA A 367 43.84 -23.88 -1.23
CA ALA A 367 45.11 -24.56 -0.96
C ALA A 367 45.14 -25.98 -1.55
N ARG A 368 44.01 -26.70 -1.48
CA ARG A 368 43.85 -28.02 -2.11
C ARG A 368 43.96 -27.95 -3.63
N VAL A 369 43.34 -26.96 -4.27
CA VAL A 369 43.49 -26.71 -5.72
C VAL A 369 44.94 -26.43 -6.08
N LEU A 370 45.61 -25.53 -5.34
CA LEU A 370 47.01 -25.20 -5.56
C LEU A 370 47.96 -26.39 -5.40
N THR A 371 47.66 -27.29 -4.46
CA THR A 371 48.41 -28.54 -4.27
C THR A 371 48.28 -29.43 -5.50
N GLY A 372 47.05 -29.61 -6.01
CA GLY A 372 46.79 -30.39 -7.22
C GLY A 372 47.43 -29.81 -8.50
N THR A 373 47.63 -28.49 -8.56
CA THR A 373 48.36 -27.82 -9.66
C THR A 373 49.87 -27.71 -9.40
N GLY A 374 50.42 -28.32 -8.34
CA GLY A 374 51.86 -28.32 -8.04
C GLY A 374 52.39 -27.03 -7.37
N ARG A 375 51.54 -26.06 -7.03
CA ARG A 375 51.87 -24.77 -6.39
C ARG A 375 51.97 -24.91 -4.86
N ASN A 376 52.76 -25.87 -4.40
CA ASN A 376 52.79 -26.32 -3.00
C ASN A 376 53.22 -25.23 -2.00
N ARG A 377 54.09 -24.29 -2.40
CA ARG A 377 54.52 -23.19 -1.52
C ARG A 377 53.37 -22.23 -1.20
N GLU A 378 52.56 -21.89 -2.20
CA GLU A 378 51.40 -21.03 -2.03
C GLU A 378 50.29 -21.76 -1.26
N ALA A 379 50.05 -23.04 -1.57
CA ALA A 379 49.13 -23.90 -0.82
C ALA A 379 49.47 -23.94 0.68
N LEU A 380 50.75 -24.13 1.02
CA LEU A 380 51.21 -24.18 2.40
C LEU A 380 50.97 -22.86 3.15
N ALA A 381 51.13 -21.71 2.49
CA ALA A 381 50.84 -20.41 3.09
C ALA A 381 49.35 -20.29 3.44
N LEU A 382 48.46 -20.69 2.52
CA LEU A 382 47.01 -20.66 2.73
C LEU A 382 46.56 -21.66 3.81
N TYR A 383 47.12 -22.87 3.86
CA TYR A 383 46.83 -23.82 4.94
C TYR A 383 47.24 -23.29 6.32
N ARG A 384 48.40 -22.63 6.43
CA ARG A 384 48.85 -22.03 7.70
C ARG A 384 47.92 -20.91 8.15
N GLU A 385 47.43 -20.11 7.21
CA GLU A 385 46.46 -19.06 7.52
C GLU A 385 45.10 -19.65 7.95
N ALA A 386 44.61 -20.67 7.26
CA ALA A 386 43.39 -21.37 7.62
C ALA A 386 43.45 -21.96 9.05
N VAL A 387 44.56 -22.61 9.40
CA VAL A 387 44.77 -23.14 10.76
C VAL A 387 44.86 -22.03 11.79
N ARG A 388 45.49 -20.89 11.48
CA ARG A 388 45.57 -19.74 12.39
C ARG A 388 44.19 -19.18 12.71
N LEU A 389 43.29 -19.17 11.74
CA LEU A 389 41.90 -18.71 11.93
C LEU A 389 41.06 -19.69 12.77
N GLN A 390 41.43 -20.97 12.85
CA GLN A 390 40.71 -21.98 13.61
C GLN A 390 41.21 -22.17 15.05
N ARG A 391 42.27 -21.46 15.44
CA ARG A 391 42.83 -21.44 16.81
C ARG A 391 42.41 -20.16 17.51
#